data_AF-A0A2N3TB54-F1
#
_entry.id   AF-A0A2N3TB54-F1
#
_cell.length_a   1.000
_cell.length_b   1.000
_cell.length_c   1.000
_cell.angle_alpha   90.00
_cell.angle_beta   90.00
_cell.angle_gamma   90.00
#
_symmetry.space_group_name_H-M   'P 1'
#
loop_
_entity.id
_entity.type
_entity.pdbx_description
1 polymer ?
#
loop_
_entity_poly.entity_id
_entity_poly.type
_entity_poly.pdbx_seq_one_letter_code
_entity_poly.pdbx_strand_id
1 'polypeptide(L)'
;MEQSTRETTTNIRFNNFLGFIKSVVAFLAVTLSLFHVFFNATSSELITEQKNYKNIVKERDSINAYTIDLFKKNLITKDEYLAFADTHFELYKDKLKRKSKLKKELAISFSFRGRSSFHFWIFVFGLVTALFFFSCKSLHDDFSRGSTFKFHFVSLTGILVSGFWFIHLIFLTQKDFTQNKYVLILIIAASLFAAFTYFLIKYYTYKDQIIYRQLSFIERVKRIYYRDMVFKAMYAEESGKPHESGKLVDNCIDDFHQDLKKVMDNI
;
A
#
# COMPACT_ATOMS: atom_id res chain seq x y z
N MET A 1 17.68 -29.92 -38.44
CA MET A 1 16.36 -29.29 -38.14
C MET A 1 15.84 -29.66 -36.74
N GLU A 2 16.22 -30.81 -36.16
CA GLU A 2 15.84 -31.22 -34.78
C GLU A 2 16.56 -30.47 -33.64
N GLN A 3 17.80 -30.00 -33.84
CA GLN A 3 18.54 -29.26 -32.80
C GLN A 3 17.87 -27.92 -32.46
N SER A 4 17.38 -27.19 -33.48
CA SER A 4 16.67 -25.92 -33.32
C SER A 4 15.35 -26.09 -32.56
N THR A 5 14.61 -27.17 -32.80
CA THR A 5 13.35 -27.46 -32.09
C THR A 5 13.59 -27.84 -30.63
N ARG A 6 14.65 -28.60 -30.33
CA ARG A 6 15.04 -28.91 -28.94
C ARG A 6 15.40 -27.66 -28.15
N GLU A 7 16.30 -26.81 -28.64
CA GLU A 7 16.69 -25.56 -27.95
C GLU A 7 15.50 -24.63 -27.67
N THR A 8 14.55 -24.56 -28.60
CA THR A 8 13.33 -23.75 -28.45
C THR A 8 12.45 -24.31 -27.32
N THR A 9 12.25 -25.62 -27.25
CA THR A 9 11.48 -26.26 -26.15
C THR A 9 12.15 -26.14 -24.78
N THR A 10 13.49 -26.21 -24.70
CA THR A 10 14.21 -26.03 -23.43
C THR A 10 14.11 -24.59 -22.92
N ASN A 11 14.24 -23.60 -23.82
CA ASN A 11 14.08 -22.18 -23.47
C ASN A 11 12.66 -21.85 -23.01
N ILE A 12 11.63 -22.44 -23.63
CA ILE A 12 10.23 -22.26 -23.21
C ILE A 12 10.00 -22.85 -21.81
N ARG A 13 10.52 -24.05 -21.52
CA ARG A 13 10.43 -24.66 -20.19
C ARG A 13 11.18 -23.84 -19.13
N PHE A 14 12.37 -23.33 -19.46
CA PHE A 14 13.16 -22.51 -18.54
C PHE A 14 12.46 -21.17 -18.22
N ASN A 15 11.87 -20.50 -19.21
CA ASN A 15 11.09 -19.28 -19.00
C ASN A 15 9.82 -19.53 -18.16
N ASN A 16 9.14 -20.65 -18.37
CA ASN A 16 7.98 -21.03 -17.56
C ASN A 16 8.38 -21.34 -16.10
N PHE A 17 9.52 -22.02 -15.90
CA PHE A 17 10.07 -22.30 -14.57
C PHE A 17 10.49 -21.02 -13.84
N LEU A 18 11.17 -20.10 -14.52
CA LEU A 18 11.49 -18.77 -13.99
C LEU A 18 10.23 -17.97 -13.65
N GLY A 19 9.19 -18.05 -14.47
CA GLY A 19 7.89 -17.43 -14.18
C GLY A 19 7.21 -17.99 -12.93
N PHE A 20 7.30 -19.32 -12.73
CA PHE A 20 6.82 -19.98 -11.51
C PHE A 20 7.60 -19.54 -10.27
N ILE A 21 8.94 -19.52 -10.33
CA ILE A 21 9.79 -19.02 -9.23
C ILE A 21 9.45 -17.57 -8.89
N LYS A 22 9.34 -16.70 -9.88
CA LYS A 22 8.95 -15.29 -9.65
C LYS A 22 7.59 -15.19 -8.97
N SER A 23 6.63 -16.04 -9.33
CA SER A 23 5.31 -16.06 -8.69
C SER A 23 5.37 -16.58 -7.25
N VAL A 24 6.15 -17.62 -6.98
CA VAL A 24 6.36 -18.15 -5.62
C VAL A 24 7.08 -17.13 -4.74
N VAL A 25 8.12 -16.46 -5.27
CA VAL A 25 8.83 -15.39 -4.55
C VAL A 25 7.91 -14.20 -4.30
N ALA A 26 7.08 -13.80 -5.26
CA ALA A 26 6.08 -12.75 -5.07
C ALA A 26 5.04 -13.15 -4.00
N PHE A 27 4.54 -14.39 -4.03
CA PHE A 27 3.63 -14.92 -3.03
C PHE A 27 4.28 -14.97 -1.63
N LEU A 28 5.53 -15.42 -1.53
CA LEU A 28 6.29 -15.40 -0.28
C LEU A 28 6.53 -13.97 0.21
N ALA A 29 6.88 -13.02 -0.67
CA ALA A 29 7.05 -11.62 -0.30
C ALA A 29 5.74 -10.99 0.19
N VAL A 30 4.62 -11.30 -0.47
CA VAL A 30 3.27 -10.88 -0.06
C VAL A 30 2.95 -11.47 1.31
N THR A 31 3.04 -12.79 1.47
CA THR A 31 2.71 -13.48 2.73
C THR A 31 3.65 -13.09 3.88
N LEU A 32 4.95 -12.91 3.65
CA LEU A 32 5.91 -12.37 4.63
C LEU A 32 5.58 -10.94 5.03
N SER A 33 5.07 -10.12 4.10
CA SER A 33 4.55 -8.81 4.45
C SER A 33 3.25 -8.88 5.27
N LEU A 34 2.52 -10.00 5.22
CA LEU A 34 1.36 -10.23 6.08
C LEU A 34 1.75 -10.81 7.46
N PHE A 35 2.94 -11.40 7.60
CA PHE A 35 3.45 -11.87 8.88
C PHE A 35 4.00 -10.70 9.71
N HIS A 36 3.42 -10.49 10.90
CA HIS A 36 3.86 -9.46 11.82
C HIS A 36 4.83 -10.01 12.86
N VAL A 37 5.99 -9.37 12.98
CA VAL A 37 6.84 -9.52 14.16
C VAL A 37 6.21 -8.66 15.27
N PHE A 38 5.68 -9.32 16.30
CA PHE A 38 5.11 -8.64 17.46
C PHE A 38 6.24 -8.04 18.30
N PHE A 39 6.52 -6.76 18.11
CA PHE A 39 7.39 -6.02 19.02
C PHE A 39 6.60 -5.63 20.26
N ASN A 40 7.16 -5.79 21.46
CA ASN A 40 6.48 -5.31 22.66
C ASN A 40 6.39 -3.78 22.63
N ALA A 41 5.28 -3.20 23.08
CA ALA A 41 5.09 -1.74 23.12
C ALA A 41 6.05 -1.03 24.09
N THR A 42 6.63 -1.76 25.04
CA THR A 42 7.59 -1.27 26.04
C THR A 42 8.62 -2.35 26.36
N SER A 43 9.86 -1.95 26.67
CA SER A 43 10.86 -2.91 27.16
C SER A 43 10.47 -3.45 28.54
N SER A 44 10.80 -4.72 28.79
CA SER A 44 10.71 -5.33 30.12
C SER A 44 11.50 -4.53 31.16
N GLU A 45 12.66 -4.00 30.77
CA GLU A 45 13.50 -3.12 31.58
C GLU A 45 12.77 -1.83 31.99
N LEU A 46 12.08 -1.16 31.06
CA LEU A 46 11.32 0.05 31.35
C LEU A 46 10.15 -0.23 32.29
N ILE A 47 9.45 -1.37 32.12
CA ILE A 47 8.37 -1.79 33.02
C ILE A 47 8.91 -2.01 34.45
N THR A 48 10.04 -2.70 34.58
CA THR A 48 10.70 -2.95 35.87
C THR A 48 11.10 -1.64 36.54
N GLU A 49 11.73 -0.72 35.80
CA GLU A 49 12.15 0.56 36.36
C GLU A 49 10.97 1.49 36.70
N GLN A 50 9.84 1.40 35.99
CA GLN A 50 8.61 2.09 36.39
C GLN A 50 8.05 1.58 37.72
N LYS A 51 8.07 0.26 37.94
CA LYS A 51 7.68 -0.35 39.22
C LYS A 51 8.65 0.07 40.34
N ASN A 52 9.95 0.00 40.09
CA ASN A 52 10.98 0.42 41.05
C ASN A 52 10.82 1.89 41.45
N TYR A 53 10.56 2.79 40.50
CA TYR A 53 10.29 4.19 40.79
C TYR A 53 9.08 4.37 41.71
N LYS A 54 7.96 3.67 41.44
CA LYS A 54 6.76 3.70 42.29
C LYS A 54 7.05 3.18 43.70
N ASN A 55 7.86 2.14 43.83
CA ASN A 55 8.24 1.59 45.13
C ASN A 55 9.07 2.59 45.94
N ILE A 56 10.01 3.30 45.31
CA ILE A 56 10.82 4.34 45.98
C ILE A 56 9.94 5.51 46.46
N VAL A 57 8.93 5.91 45.68
CA VAL A 57 7.98 6.94 46.10
C VAL A 57 7.16 6.47 47.31
N LYS A 58 6.66 5.23 47.29
CA LYS A 58 5.94 4.65 48.44
C LYS A 58 6.83 4.56 49.69
N GLU A 59 8.08 4.14 49.54
CA GLU A 59 9.07 4.07 50.61
C GLU A 59 9.26 5.45 51.26
N ARG A 60 9.53 6.49 50.44
CA ARG A 60 9.61 7.89 50.89
C ARG A 60 8.38 8.33 51.67
N ASP A 61 7.20 8.12 51.09
CA ASP A 61 5.94 8.59 51.67
C ASP A 61 5.64 7.87 52.99
N SER A 62 5.97 6.58 53.08
CA SER A 62 5.82 5.80 54.32
C SER A 62 6.74 6.29 55.44
N ILE A 63 7.99 6.59 55.12
CA ILE A 63 8.96 7.11 56.09
C ILE A 63 8.58 8.52 56.53
N ASN A 64 8.17 9.39 55.61
CA ASN A 64 7.66 10.72 55.94
C ASN A 64 6.44 10.64 56.87
N ALA A 65 5.47 9.78 56.56
CA ALA A 65 4.29 9.59 57.40
C ALA A 65 4.67 9.11 58.81
N TYR A 66 5.62 8.17 58.90
CA TYR A 66 6.14 7.68 60.18
C TYR A 66 6.84 8.78 60.99
N THR A 67 7.73 9.56 60.37
CA THR A 67 8.43 10.66 61.06
C THR A 67 7.48 11.77 61.51
N ILE A 68 6.45 12.08 60.70
CA ILE A 68 5.39 13.03 61.08
C ILE A 68 4.60 12.50 62.30
N ASP A 69 4.32 11.20 62.36
CA ASP A 69 3.64 10.58 63.50
C ASP A 69 4.49 10.64 64.79
N LEU A 70 5.79 10.35 64.69
CA LEU A 70 6.73 10.51 65.81
C LEU A 70 6.76 11.96 66.33
N PHE A 71 6.81 12.93 65.42
CA PHE A 71 6.79 14.35 65.79
C PHE A 71 5.48 14.74 66.47
N LYS A 72 4.33 14.31 65.92
CA LYS A 72 3.00 14.58 66.51
C LYS A 72 2.83 13.98 67.91
N LYS A 73 3.48 12.84 68.18
CA LYS A 73 3.49 12.18 69.48
C LYS A 73 4.52 12.78 70.46
N ASN A 74 5.21 13.85 70.08
CA ASN A 74 6.31 14.47 70.83
C ASN A 74 7.43 13.48 71.18
N LEU A 75 7.63 12.44 70.36
CA LEU A 75 8.70 11.44 70.55
C LEU A 75 10.04 11.90 69.99
N ILE A 76 10.03 12.92 69.13
CA ILE A 76 11.21 13.59 68.59
C ILE A 76 11.03 15.11 68.73
N THR A 77 12.15 15.81 68.92
CA THR A 77 12.18 17.27 68.99
C THR A 77 12.02 17.90 67.60
N LYS A 78 11.73 19.21 67.57
CA LYS A 78 11.63 19.98 66.33
C LYS A 78 12.94 19.95 65.53
N ASP A 79 14.08 20.08 66.21
CA ASP A 79 15.39 20.14 65.53
C ASP A 79 15.76 18.78 64.93
N GLU A 80 15.46 17.68 65.63
CA GLU A 80 15.62 16.32 65.09
C GLU A 80 14.73 16.07 63.86
N TYR A 81 13.48 16.55 63.91
CA TYR A 81 12.57 16.46 62.77
C TYR A 81 13.10 17.22 61.55
N LEU A 82 13.57 18.46 61.74
CA LEU A 82 14.09 19.29 60.65
C LEU A 82 15.37 18.68 60.05
N ALA A 83 16.32 18.24 60.89
CA ALA A 83 17.54 17.59 60.43
C ALA A 83 17.26 16.29 59.65
N PHE A 84 16.27 15.50 60.11
CA PHE A 84 15.82 14.33 59.38
C PHE A 84 15.18 14.71 58.04
N ALA A 85 14.29 15.69 58.03
CA ALA A 85 13.56 16.12 56.84
C ALA A 85 14.51 16.60 55.74
N ASP A 86 15.52 17.41 56.07
CA ASP A 86 16.51 17.90 55.12
C ASP A 86 17.35 16.75 54.53
N THR A 87 17.85 15.87 55.37
CA THR A 87 18.66 14.71 54.95
C THR A 87 17.83 13.75 54.08
N HIS A 88 16.59 13.48 54.49
CA HIS A 88 15.67 12.60 53.78
C HIS A 88 15.26 13.21 52.43
N PHE A 89 15.01 14.52 52.38
CA PHE A 89 14.68 15.22 51.15
C PHE A 89 15.80 15.12 50.12
N GLU A 90 17.04 15.44 50.49
CA GLU A 90 18.18 15.38 49.56
C GLU A 90 18.45 13.94 49.07
N LEU A 91 18.39 12.95 49.97
CA LEU A 91 18.56 11.54 49.60
C LEU A 91 17.56 11.09 48.53
N TYR A 92 16.26 11.37 48.74
CA TYR A 92 15.22 10.92 47.82
C TYR A 92 15.13 11.77 46.55
N LYS A 93 15.48 13.06 46.62
CA LYS A 93 15.63 13.93 45.45
C LYS A 93 16.66 13.36 44.47
N ASP A 94 17.84 12.96 44.97
CA ASP A 94 18.88 12.35 44.14
C ASP A 94 18.49 10.96 43.62
N LYS A 95 17.91 10.11 44.49
CA LYS A 95 17.43 8.76 44.12
C LYS A 95 16.38 8.84 43.01
N LEU A 96 15.40 9.75 43.13
CA LEU A 96 14.35 9.95 42.13
C LEU A 96 14.88 10.60 40.85
N LYS A 97 15.82 11.54 40.93
CA LYS A 97 16.45 12.17 39.76
C LYS A 97 17.20 11.13 38.92
N ARG A 98 18.02 10.28 39.54
CA ARG A 98 18.75 9.19 38.87
C ARG A 98 17.79 8.23 38.19
N LYS A 99 16.74 7.78 38.89
CA LYS A 99 15.73 6.88 38.32
C LYS A 99 14.91 7.51 37.20
N SER A 100 14.59 8.80 37.30
CA SER A 100 13.90 9.53 36.23
C SER A 100 14.77 9.65 34.97
N LYS A 101 16.06 9.91 35.12
CA LYS A 101 17.02 9.96 34.01
C LYS A 101 17.12 8.60 33.31
N LEU A 102 17.30 7.51 34.06
CA LEU A 102 17.37 6.15 33.52
C LEU A 102 16.09 5.76 32.77
N LYS A 103 14.90 6.07 33.32
CA LYS A 103 13.63 5.85 32.63
C LYS A 103 13.55 6.59 31.29
N LYS A 104 14.05 7.83 31.24
CA LYS A 104 14.08 8.63 30.01
C LYS A 104 15.03 8.02 28.99
N GLU A 105 16.21 7.59 29.40
CA GLU A 105 17.20 6.92 28.53
C GLU A 105 16.66 5.61 27.96
N LEU A 106 16.04 4.76 28.79
CA LEU A 106 15.40 3.52 28.36
C LEU A 106 14.22 3.78 27.42
N ALA A 107 13.43 4.83 27.65
CA ALA A 107 12.36 5.22 26.74
C ALA A 107 12.90 5.69 25.38
N ILE A 108 14.01 6.45 25.37
CA ILE A 108 14.66 6.92 24.13
C ILE A 108 15.28 5.74 23.37
N SER A 109 15.99 4.84 24.06
CA SER A 109 16.61 3.67 23.42
C SER A 109 15.57 2.70 22.84
N PHE A 110 14.44 2.54 23.51
CA PHE A 110 13.32 1.74 23.02
C PHE A 110 12.52 2.44 21.92
N SER A 111 12.48 3.78 21.92
CA SER A 111 11.77 4.58 20.91
C SER A 111 12.24 4.23 19.50
N PHE A 112 13.55 4.06 19.27
CA PHE A 112 14.09 3.73 17.95
C PHE A 112 13.64 2.36 17.40
N ARG A 113 13.17 1.45 18.26
CA ARG A 113 12.78 0.08 17.90
C ARG A 113 11.27 -0.13 17.75
N GLY A 114 10.45 0.92 17.83
CA GLY A 114 8.99 0.78 17.83
C GLY A 114 8.26 1.74 16.89
N ARG A 115 6.98 1.42 16.63
CA ARG A 115 5.98 2.29 15.98
C ARG A 115 5.84 3.68 16.65
N SER A 116 6.39 3.86 17.86
CA SER A 116 6.43 5.12 18.61
C SER A 116 7.52 6.10 18.15
N SER A 117 8.51 5.67 17.36
CA SER A 117 9.45 6.59 16.73
C SER A 117 8.82 7.17 15.48
N PHE A 118 8.55 8.48 15.52
CA PHE A 118 8.03 9.23 14.38
C PHE A 118 8.94 9.10 13.14
N HIS A 119 10.27 9.05 13.33
CA HIS A 119 11.21 8.86 12.23
C HIS A 119 11.12 7.47 11.60
N PHE A 120 10.98 6.42 12.42
CA PHE A 120 10.78 5.07 11.89
C PHE A 120 9.43 4.97 11.18
N TRP A 121 8.38 5.56 11.75
CA TRP A 121 7.07 5.61 11.11
C TRP A 121 7.12 6.35 9.76
N ILE A 122 7.76 7.52 9.67
CA ILE A 122 7.96 8.25 8.41
C ILE A 122 8.74 7.40 7.41
N PHE A 123 9.80 6.73 7.83
CA PHE A 123 10.61 5.89 6.95
C PHE A 123 9.77 4.76 6.35
N VAL A 124 9.05 4.00 7.19
CA VAL A 124 8.20 2.89 6.74
C VAL A 124 7.03 3.40 5.90
N PHE A 125 6.40 4.50 6.29
CA PHE A 125 5.34 5.15 5.53
C PHE A 125 5.83 5.62 4.16
N GLY A 126 7.01 6.24 4.10
CA GLY A 126 7.66 6.66 2.87
C GLY A 126 7.96 5.48 1.95
N LEU A 127 8.46 4.36 2.50
CA LEU A 127 8.71 3.13 1.74
C LEU A 127 7.41 2.56 1.15
N VAL A 128 6.35 2.46 1.94
CA VAL A 128 5.03 1.98 1.47
C VAL A 128 4.45 2.90 0.41
N THR A 129 4.64 4.22 0.57
CA THR A 129 4.21 5.24 -0.41
C THR A 129 4.98 5.12 -1.72
N ALA A 130 6.29 4.93 -1.66
CA ALA A 130 7.10 4.70 -2.85
C ALA A 130 6.66 3.42 -3.57
N LEU A 131 6.46 2.31 -2.84
CA LEU A 131 5.96 1.06 -3.41
C LEU A 131 4.59 1.24 -4.08
N PHE A 132 3.69 1.98 -3.45
CA PHE A 132 2.37 2.28 -4.02
C PHE A 132 2.47 3.08 -5.31
N PHE A 133 3.26 4.16 -5.30
CA PHE A 133 3.50 5.00 -6.46
C PHE A 133 4.09 4.20 -7.63
N PHE A 134 5.13 3.41 -7.38
CA PHE A 134 5.74 2.57 -8.41
C PHE A 134 4.79 1.49 -8.92
N SER A 135 3.92 0.93 -8.08
CA SER A 135 2.92 -0.05 -8.50
C SER A 135 1.86 0.59 -9.41
N CYS A 136 1.35 1.77 -9.06
CA CYS A 136 0.43 2.54 -9.89
C CYS A 136 1.07 2.96 -11.23
N LYS A 137 2.33 3.42 -11.20
CA LYS A 137 3.08 3.77 -12.41
C LYS A 137 3.33 2.55 -13.28
N SER A 138 3.74 1.42 -12.71
CA SER A 138 3.92 0.16 -13.43
C SER A 138 2.64 -0.25 -14.12
N LEU A 139 1.51 -0.20 -13.41
CA LEU A 139 0.20 -0.54 -13.99
C LEU A 139 -0.13 0.37 -15.19
N HIS A 140 0.13 1.66 -15.07
CA HIS A 140 -0.06 2.62 -16.17
C HIS A 140 0.84 2.32 -17.38
N ASP A 141 2.13 2.08 -17.14
CA ASP A 141 3.10 1.77 -18.19
C ASP A 141 2.75 0.43 -18.87
N ASP A 142 2.26 -0.55 -18.11
CA ASP A 142 1.82 -1.86 -18.62
C ASP A 142 0.55 -1.78 -19.45
N PHE A 143 -0.43 -0.94 -19.09
CA PHE A 143 -1.59 -0.67 -19.96
C PHE A 143 -1.16 0.07 -21.23
N SER A 144 -0.39 1.15 -21.08
CA SER A 144 0.05 2.01 -22.21
C SER A 144 0.89 1.27 -23.26
N ARG A 145 1.59 0.20 -22.87
CA ARG A 145 2.41 -0.63 -23.77
C ARG A 145 1.68 -1.87 -24.29
N GLY A 146 0.45 -2.14 -23.86
CA GLY A 146 -0.28 -3.37 -24.22
C GLY A 146 0.35 -4.64 -23.63
N SER A 147 0.87 -4.54 -22.40
CA SER A 147 1.53 -5.65 -21.68
C SER A 147 0.55 -6.79 -21.36
N THR A 148 1.09 -7.98 -21.11
CA THR A 148 0.26 -9.16 -20.78
C THR A 148 -0.38 -9.04 -19.40
N PHE A 149 -1.53 -9.70 -19.22
CA PHE A 149 -2.25 -9.77 -17.94
C PHE A 149 -1.39 -10.14 -16.73
N LYS A 150 -0.31 -10.91 -16.93
CA LYS A 150 0.62 -11.29 -15.86
C LYS A 150 1.31 -10.07 -15.22
N PHE A 151 1.67 -9.06 -16.01
CA PHE A 151 2.31 -7.85 -15.50
C PHE A 151 1.30 -6.95 -14.80
N HIS A 152 0.09 -6.81 -15.37
CA HIS A 152 -1.03 -6.12 -14.71
C HIS A 152 -1.31 -6.71 -13.32
N PHE A 153 -1.30 -8.04 -13.20
CA PHE A 153 -1.52 -8.74 -11.93
C PHE A 153 -0.44 -8.42 -10.89
N VAL A 154 0.83 -8.33 -11.30
CA VAL A 154 1.94 -7.95 -10.40
C VAL A 154 1.73 -6.53 -9.86
N SER A 155 1.42 -5.57 -10.73
CA SER A 155 1.19 -4.20 -10.31
C SER A 155 -0.05 -4.07 -9.42
N LEU A 156 -1.13 -4.79 -9.73
CA LEU A 156 -2.34 -4.85 -8.88
C LEU A 156 -2.05 -5.45 -7.50
N THR A 157 -1.25 -6.51 -7.44
CA THR A 157 -0.83 -7.11 -6.17
C THR A 157 0.00 -6.12 -5.35
N GLY A 158 0.90 -5.38 -6.00
CA GLY A 158 1.67 -4.30 -5.35
C GLY A 158 0.78 -3.20 -4.76
N ILE A 159 -0.23 -2.76 -5.50
CA ILE A 159 -1.24 -1.79 -5.02
C ILE A 159 -1.99 -2.33 -3.80
N LEU A 160 -2.42 -3.59 -3.83
CA LEU A 160 -3.14 -4.23 -2.71
C LEU A 160 -2.27 -4.36 -1.46
N VAL A 161 -1.01 -4.81 -1.61
CA VAL A 161 -0.06 -4.92 -0.50
C VAL A 161 0.22 -3.54 0.11
N SER A 162 0.52 -2.54 -0.71
CA SER A 162 0.71 -1.17 -0.22
C SER A 162 -0.54 -0.63 0.46
N GLY A 163 -1.73 -0.91 -0.08
CA GLY A 163 -3.00 -0.51 0.51
C GLY A 163 -3.24 -1.13 1.88
N PHE A 164 -2.99 -2.43 2.01
CA PHE A 164 -2.98 -3.13 3.29
C PHE A 164 -2.06 -2.42 4.29
N TRP A 165 -0.84 -2.11 3.90
CA TRP A 165 0.11 -1.45 4.79
C TRP A 165 -0.28 -0.01 5.15
N PHE A 166 -0.89 0.76 4.25
CA PHE A 166 -1.41 2.09 4.58
C PHE A 166 -2.48 2.05 5.67
N ILE A 167 -3.42 1.11 5.58
CA ILE A 167 -4.46 0.94 6.60
C ILE A 167 -3.81 0.64 7.95
N HIS A 168 -2.81 -0.23 7.95
CA HIS A 168 -2.08 -0.59 9.17
C HIS A 168 -1.26 0.58 9.70
N LEU A 169 -0.62 1.39 8.86
CA LEU A 169 0.21 2.50 9.32
C LEU A 169 -0.60 3.68 9.84
N ILE A 170 -1.80 3.92 9.29
CA ILE A 170 -2.64 5.08 9.62
C ILE A 170 -3.64 4.76 10.73
N PHE A 171 -4.35 3.62 10.65
CA PHE A 171 -5.54 3.37 11.47
C PHE A 171 -5.38 2.27 12.52
N LEU A 172 -4.40 1.37 12.37
CA LEU A 172 -4.29 0.19 13.23
C LEU A 172 -2.99 0.16 14.02
N THR A 173 -3.13 -0.01 15.34
CA THR A 173 -2.00 -0.28 16.22
C THR A 173 -1.98 -1.75 16.59
N GLN A 174 -0.86 -2.20 17.18
CA GLN A 174 -0.70 -3.59 17.64
C GLN A 174 -1.80 -4.03 18.63
N LYS A 175 -2.41 -3.10 19.36
CA LYS A 175 -3.48 -3.38 20.33
C LYS A 175 -4.83 -3.67 19.69
N ASP A 176 -4.99 -3.30 18.42
CA ASP A 176 -6.27 -3.40 17.72
C ASP A 176 -6.48 -4.78 17.10
N PHE A 177 -5.40 -5.52 16.83
CA PHE A 177 -5.43 -6.83 16.15
C PHE A 177 -6.29 -7.91 16.84
N THR A 178 -6.42 -7.84 18.16
CA THR A 178 -7.20 -8.82 18.93
C THR A 178 -8.68 -8.43 19.06
N GLN A 179 -9.08 -7.27 18.54
CA GLN A 179 -10.43 -6.75 18.67
C GLN A 179 -11.26 -6.99 17.41
N ASN A 180 -12.55 -7.28 17.56
CA ASN A 180 -13.47 -7.44 16.43
C ASN A 180 -13.55 -6.19 15.52
N LYS A 181 -13.20 -5.01 16.05
CA LYS A 181 -13.09 -3.75 15.29
C LYS A 181 -12.04 -3.83 14.18
N TYR A 182 -10.99 -4.63 14.34
CA TYR A 182 -9.96 -4.84 13.33
C TYR A 182 -10.52 -5.45 12.06
N VAL A 183 -11.34 -6.51 12.19
CA VAL A 183 -11.97 -7.19 11.06
C VAL A 183 -12.91 -6.23 10.32
N LEU A 184 -13.68 -5.42 11.06
CA LEU A 184 -14.59 -4.43 10.46
C LEU A 184 -13.81 -3.36 9.66
N ILE A 185 -12.72 -2.82 10.22
CA ILE A 185 -11.88 -1.83 9.54
C ILE A 185 -11.27 -2.42 8.26
N LEU A 186 -10.80 -3.67 8.31
CA LEU A 186 -10.28 -4.36 7.13
C LEU A 186 -11.32 -4.54 6.03
N ILE A 187 -12.56 -4.92 6.36
CA ILE A 187 -13.63 -5.10 5.37
C ILE A 187 -13.98 -3.77 4.69
N ILE A 188 -14.11 -2.68 5.47
CA ILE A 188 -14.40 -1.35 4.94
C ILE A 188 -13.26 -0.90 4.02
N ALA A 189 -12.02 -1.05 4.47
CA ALA A 189 -10.87 -0.59 3.71
C ALA A 189 -10.62 -1.46 2.46
N ALA A 190 -10.85 -2.77 2.52
CA ALA A 190 -10.83 -3.65 1.36
C ALA A 190 -11.89 -3.24 0.33
N SER A 191 -13.09 -2.86 0.78
CA SER A 191 -14.16 -2.38 -0.10
C SER A 191 -13.78 -1.07 -0.79
N LEU A 192 -13.16 -0.14 -0.06
CA LEU A 192 -12.65 1.12 -0.62
C LEU A 192 -11.51 0.87 -1.62
N PHE A 193 -10.58 -0.03 -1.31
CA PHE A 193 -9.48 -0.39 -2.22
C PHE A 193 -9.98 -1.11 -3.48
N ALA A 194 -10.99 -1.97 -3.36
CA ALA A 194 -11.62 -2.59 -4.52
C ALA A 194 -12.27 -1.53 -5.43
N ALA A 195 -13.00 -0.57 -4.86
CA ALA A 195 -13.58 0.54 -5.61
C ALA A 195 -12.49 1.40 -6.28
N PHE A 196 -11.44 1.78 -5.54
CA PHE A 196 -10.30 2.52 -6.08
C PHE A 196 -9.66 1.79 -7.27
N THR A 197 -9.41 0.50 -7.11
CA THR A 197 -8.76 -0.34 -8.14
C THR A 197 -9.64 -0.47 -9.38
N TYR A 198 -10.97 -0.63 -9.20
CA TYR A 198 -11.93 -0.64 -10.29
C TYR A 198 -11.90 0.68 -11.09
N PHE A 199 -11.95 1.83 -10.42
CA PHE A 199 -11.89 3.13 -11.10
C PHE A 199 -10.53 3.36 -11.78
N LEU A 200 -9.44 2.92 -11.16
CA LEU A 200 -8.10 3.01 -11.73
C LEU A 200 -7.97 2.20 -13.03
N ILE A 201 -8.42 0.94 -13.01
CA ILE A 201 -8.44 0.09 -14.23
C ILE A 201 -9.34 0.73 -15.29
N LYS A 202 -10.57 1.13 -14.92
CA LYS A 202 -11.51 1.77 -15.85
C LYS A 202 -10.89 3.00 -16.51
N TYR A 203 -10.20 3.84 -15.75
CA TYR A 203 -9.52 5.03 -16.27
C TYR A 203 -8.44 4.68 -17.29
N TYR A 204 -7.63 3.64 -17.04
CA TYR A 204 -6.60 3.22 -17.99
C TYR A 204 -7.17 2.52 -19.23
N THR A 205 -8.17 1.63 -19.07
CA THR A 205 -8.76 0.90 -20.19
C THR A 205 -9.61 1.79 -21.11
N TYR A 206 -10.16 2.91 -20.61
CA TYR A 206 -10.96 3.83 -21.41
C TYR A 206 -10.18 4.41 -22.60
N LYS A 207 -8.90 4.78 -22.38
CA LYS A 207 -8.04 5.31 -23.45
C LYS A 207 -7.75 4.26 -24.52
N ASP A 208 -7.45 3.03 -24.12
CA ASP A 208 -7.18 1.92 -25.05
C ASP A 208 -8.42 1.59 -25.90
N GLN A 209 -9.62 1.65 -25.31
CA GLN A 209 -10.86 1.45 -26.05
C GLN A 209 -11.11 2.52 -27.11
N ILE A 210 -10.82 3.79 -26.81
CA ILE A 210 -10.91 4.89 -27.80
C ILE A 210 -9.93 4.64 -28.95
N ILE A 211 -8.68 4.32 -28.64
CA ILE A 211 -7.63 4.05 -29.64
C ILE A 211 -8.01 2.85 -30.51
N TYR A 212 -8.46 1.74 -29.90
CA TYR A 212 -8.89 0.55 -30.63
C TYR A 212 -10.08 0.83 -31.56
N ARG A 213 -11.06 1.62 -31.11
CA ARG A 213 -12.20 2.02 -31.94
C ARG A 213 -11.75 2.83 -33.16
N GLN A 214 -10.85 3.80 -32.96
CA GLN A 214 -10.28 4.59 -34.06
C GLN A 214 -9.50 3.74 -35.05
N LEU A 215 -8.62 2.84 -34.58
CA LEU A 215 -7.89 1.88 -35.42
C LEU A 215 -8.83 0.97 -36.21
N SER A 216 -9.87 0.42 -35.55
CA SER A 216 -10.86 -0.43 -36.21
C SER A 216 -11.62 0.31 -37.30
N PHE A 217 -11.90 1.60 -37.10
CA PHE A 217 -12.55 2.44 -38.09
C PHE A 217 -11.64 2.70 -39.29
N ILE A 218 -10.37 3.06 -39.07
CA ILE A 218 -9.37 3.21 -40.13
C ILE A 218 -9.26 1.93 -40.97
N GLU A 219 -9.26 0.76 -40.32
CA GLU A 219 -9.23 -0.52 -41.03
C GLU A 219 -10.50 -0.75 -41.88
N ARG A 220 -11.69 -0.43 -41.35
CA ARG A 220 -12.95 -0.52 -42.12
C ARG A 220 -12.97 0.44 -43.31
N VAL A 221 -12.47 1.68 -43.14
CA VAL A 221 -12.28 2.64 -44.23
C VAL A 221 -11.42 2.06 -45.34
N LYS A 222 -10.26 1.50 -44.99
CA LYS A 222 -9.34 0.95 -45.99
C LYS A 222 -9.90 -0.30 -46.67
N ARG A 223 -10.49 -1.23 -45.92
CA ARG A 223 -10.86 -2.57 -46.44
C ARG A 223 -12.24 -2.66 -47.06
N ILE A 224 -13.20 -1.87 -46.56
CA ILE A 224 -14.60 -1.93 -46.96
C ILE A 224 -14.89 -0.70 -47.82
N TYR A 225 -14.94 0.49 -47.20
CA TYR A 225 -15.46 1.69 -47.86
C TYR A 225 -14.62 2.12 -49.08
N TYR A 226 -13.29 2.19 -48.94
CA TYR A 226 -12.39 2.57 -50.02
C TYR A 226 -12.36 1.51 -51.14
N ARG A 227 -12.34 0.23 -50.77
CA ARG A 227 -12.33 -0.87 -51.74
C ARG A 227 -13.60 -0.88 -52.59
N ASP A 228 -14.76 -0.74 -51.95
CA ASP A 228 -16.06 -0.78 -52.63
C ASP A 228 -16.23 0.44 -53.55
N MET A 229 -15.79 1.63 -53.10
CA MET A 229 -15.75 2.85 -53.91
C MET A 229 -14.87 2.69 -55.16
N VAL A 230 -13.64 2.20 -54.97
CA VAL A 230 -12.68 2.01 -56.07
C VAL A 230 -13.19 0.98 -57.08
N PHE A 231 -13.75 -0.15 -56.61
CA PHE A 231 -14.34 -1.17 -57.48
C PHE A 231 -15.49 -0.62 -58.31
N LYS A 232 -16.39 0.15 -57.70
CA LYS A 232 -17.52 0.78 -58.40
C LYS A 232 -17.08 1.84 -59.41
N ALA A 233 -16.07 2.64 -59.06
CA ALA A 233 -15.50 3.63 -59.96
C ALA A 233 -14.86 2.98 -61.19
N MET A 234 -14.04 1.93 -60.99
CA MET A 234 -13.45 1.17 -62.10
C MET A 234 -14.52 0.54 -62.99
N TYR A 235 -15.56 -0.08 -62.40
CA TYR A 235 -16.66 -0.64 -63.18
C TYR A 235 -17.39 0.41 -64.01
N ALA A 236 -17.65 1.59 -63.44
CA ALA A 236 -18.33 2.67 -64.15
C ALA A 236 -17.48 3.22 -65.31
N GLU A 237 -16.15 3.28 -65.14
CA GLU A 237 -15.22 3.68 -66.19
C GLU A 237 -15.16 2.65 -67.33
N GLU A 238 -15.10 1.35 -67.02
CA GLU A 238 -15.02 0.28 -68.02
C GLU A 238 -16.34 0.03 -68.76
N SER A 239 -17.48 0.11 -68.06
CA SER A 239 -18.80 -0.26 -68.61
C SER A 239 -19.65 0.94 -69.05
N GLY A 240 -19.23 2.17 -68.73
CA GLY A 240 -20.00 3.40 -68.99
C GLY A 240 -21.32 3.50 -68.22
N LYS A 241 -21.58 2.59 -67.27
CA LYS A 241 -22.81 2.50 -66.49
C LYS A 241 -22.51 2.27 -65.01
N PRO A 242 -23.36 2.76 -64.09
CA PRO A 242 -23.19 2.47 -62.67
C PRO A 242 -23.32 0.97 -62.40
N HIS A 243 -22.56 0.46 -61.44
CA HIS A 243 -22.67 -0.92 -61.00
C HIS A 243 -23.98 -1.12 -60.20
N GLU A 244 -24.99 -1.73 -60.82
CA GLU A 244 -26.35 -1.88 -60.25
C GLU A 244 -26.49 -3.07 -59.29
N SER A 245 -25.57 -4.04 -59.30
CA SER A 245 -25.63 -5.19 -58.38
C SER A 245 -24.91 -4.88 -57.05
N GLY A 246 -25.59 -5.07 -55.91
CA GLY A 246 -25.04 -4.83 -54.56
C GLY A 246 -25.46 -3.50 -53.93
N LYS A 247 -24.77 -3.07 -52.85
CA LYS A 247 -25.10 -1.81 -52.14
C LYS A 247 -24.90 -0.61 -53.05
N LEU A 248 -25.83 0.33 -53.10
CA LEU A 248 -25.69 1.61 -53.82
C LEU A 248 -24.55 2.47 -53.23
N VAL A 249 -23.99 3.36 -54.03
CA VAL A 249 -22.92 4.29 -53.58
C VAL A 249 -23.41 5.14 -52.40
N ASP A 250 -24.64 5.64 -52.49
CA ASP A 250 -25.26 6.43 -51.42
C ASP A 250 -25.35 5.64 -50.11
N ASN A 251 -25.74 4.36 -50.17
CA ASN A 251 -25.77 3.48 -48.99
C ASN A 251 -24.37 3.26 -48.40
N CYS A 252 -23.32 3.19 -49.23
CA CYS A 252 -21.93 3.09 -48.75
C CYS A 252 -21.47 4.39 -48.07
N ILE A 253 -21.90 5.55 -48.57
CA ILE A 253 -21.62 6.87 -47.97
C ILE A 253 -22.36 7.02 -46.65
N ASP A 254 -23.62 6.63 -46.59
CA ASP A 254 -24.44 6.65 -45.37
C ASP A 254 -23.87 5.72 -44.29
N ASP A 255 -23.47 4.50 -44.66
CA ASP A 255 -22.81 3.55 -43.75
C ASP A 255 -21.50 4.13 -43.21
N PHE A 256 -20.71 4.80 -44.06
CA PHE A 256 -19.47 5.48 -43.65
C PHE A 256 -19.76 6.64 -42.68
N HIS A 257 -20.74 7.49 -42.97
CA HIS A 257 -21.12 8.60 -42.10
C HIS A 257 -21.66 8.12 -40.76
N GLN A 258 -22.44 7.04 -40.75
CA GLN A 258 -22.95 6.46 -39.52
C GLN A 258 -21.82 5.90 -38.66
N ASP A 259 -20.85 5.21 -39.26
CA ASP A 259 -19.69 4.70 -38.55
C ASP A 259 -18.74 5.81 -38.07
N LEU A 260 -18.54 6.86 -38.87
CA LEU A 260 -17.79 8.05 -38.48
C LEU A 260 -18.44 8.73 -37.28
N LYS A 261 -19.77 8.91 -37.32
CA LYS A 261 -20.54 9.48 -36.22
C LYS A 261 -20.43 8.64 -34.95
N LYS A 262 -20.55 7.32 -35.05
CA LYS A 262 -20.35 6.40 -33.92
C LYS A 262 -18.95 6.53 -33.31
N VAL A 263 -17.91 6.77 -34.11
CA VAL A 263 -16.56 6.98 -33.57
C VAL A 263 -16.45 8.36 -32.91
N MET A 264 -16.97 9.41 -33.53
CA MET A 264 -16.93 10.78 -33.02
C MET A 264 -17.71 10.98 -31.73
N ASP A 265 -18.89 10.36 -31.59
CA ASP A 265 -19.72 10.44 -30.39
C ASP A 265 -19.12 9.71 -29.17
N ASN A 266 -18.03 8.94 -29.38
CA ASN A 266 -17.37 8.12 -28.37
C ASN A 266 -15.92 8.54 -28.07
N ILE A 267 -15.51 9.74 -28.51
CA ILE A 267 -14.24 10.40 -28.16
C ILE A 267 -14.48 11.30 -26.94
#